data_AF-A0A453ESF8-F1
#
_entry.id   AF-A0A453ESF8-F1
#
_cell.length_a   1.000
_cell.length_b   1.000
_cell.length_c   1.000
_cell.angle_alpha   90.00
_cell.angle_beta   90.00
_cell.angle_gamma   90.00
#
_symmetry.space_group_name_H-M   'P 1'
#
loop_
_entity.id
_entity.type
_entity.pdbx_description
1 polymer ?
#
loop_
_entity_poly.entity_id
_entity_poly.type
_entity_poly.pdbx_seq_one_letter_code
_entity_poly.pdbx_strand_id
1 'polypeptide(L)'
;MLQIKSEEDEEVEIEIKEDEELHNPDPYDFVYSNIPKNTHVFKTEENCRFCKATKFKYESKRLCCKKGQIRLANPDTPPELMRLWTSNDSEGRHFRNNIRFFNGHFSFTTLYCHVDRDTTDIRTTGIYT
;
A
#
# COMPACT_ATOMS: atom_id res chain seq x y z
N MET A 1 2.25 -21.68 32.93
CA MET A 1 1.29 -21.19 33.95
C MET A 1 1.13 -19.70 33.71
N LEU A 2 -0.07 -19.30 33.31
CA LEU A 2 -0.47 -17.93 32.98
C LEU A 2 -0.29 -17.01 34.20
N GLN A 3 0.23 -15.81 33.99
CA GLN A 3 -0.32 -14.62 34.63
C GLN A 3 -0.28 -13.45 33.65
N ILE A 4 -1.48 -13.01 33.28
CA ILE A 4 -1.77 -11.73 32.63
C ILE A 4 -1.99 -10.72 33.76
N LYS A 5 -1.33 -9.57 33.68
CA LYS A 5 -1.78 -8.33 34.33
C LYS A 5 -1.74 -7.22 33.29
N SER A 6 -2.83 -6.46 33.28
CA SER A 6 -3.27 -5.51 32.26
C SER A 6 -2.79 -4.08 32.53
N GLU A 7 -2.75 -3.32 31.43
CA GLU A 7 -2.80 -1.85 31.28
C GLU A 7 -1.55 -1.06 31.66
N GLU A 8 -0.80 -0.65 30.63
CA GLU A 8 -0.38 0.74 30.41
C GLU A 8 -0.10 0.88 28.90
N ASP A 9 -0.91 1.68 28.21
CA ASP A 9 -0.74 2.08 26.81
C ASP A 9 0.49 3.00 26.71
N GLU A 10 1.69 2.42 26.80
CA GLU A 10 2.88 3.12 26.34
C GLU A 10 2.96 3.01 24.83
N GLU A 11 2.79 4.13 24.14
CA GLU A 11 3.20 4.29 22.75
C GLU A 11 4.70 3.93 22.69
N VAL A 12 5.00 2.70 22.29
CA VAL A 12 6.38 2.27 22.05
C VAL A 12 6.89 3.07 20.88
N GLU A 13 7.64 4.14 21.16
CA GLU A 13 8.53 4.75 20.19
C GLU A 13 9.52 3.66 19.76
N ILE A 14 9.30 3.11 18.57
CA ILE A 14 10.25 2.19 17.94
C ILE A 14 11.44 3.05 17.50
N GLU A 15 12.38 3.27 18.42
CA GLU A 15 13.71 3.76 18.07
C GLU A 15 14.34 2.74 17.12
N ILE A 16 14.42 3.08 15.84
CA ILE A 16 15.22 2.36 14.86
C ILE A 16 16.68 2.66 15.23
N LYS A 17 17.26 1.83 16.09
CA LYS A 17 18.71 1.77 16.22
C LYS A 17 19.22 1.23 14.89
N GLU A 18 19.88 2.11 14.12
CA GLU A 18 20.70 1.71 12.99
C GLU A 18 21.87 0.91 13.57
N ASP A 19 21.63 -0.37 13.86
CA ASP A 19 22.70 -1.29 14.20
C ASP A 19 23.66 -1.31 12.99
N GLU A 20 24.92 -0.94 13.25
CA GLU A 20 26.05 -0.95 12.31
C GLU A 20 26.39 -2.38 11.84
N GLU A 21 25.44 -3.11 11.26
CA GLU A 21 25.72 -4.28 10.45
C GLU A 21 26.21 -3.80 9.09
N LEU A 22 27.54 -3.83 8.95
CA LEU A 22 28.34 -3.78 7.73
C LEU A 22 27.50 -3.71 6.45
N HIS A 23 27.51 -2.53 5.84
CA HIS A 23 26.99 -2.20 4.52
C HIS A 23 27.44 -3.23 3.48
N ASN A 24 26.71 -4.35 3.37
CA ASN A 24 26.73 -5.17 2.18
C ASN A 24 25.73 -4.48 1.25
N PRO A 25 26.21 -3.69 0.27
CA PRO A 25 25.31 -2.99 -0.63
C PRO A 25 24.45 -4.03 -1.32
N ASP A 26 23.15 -3.78 -1.37
CA ASP A 26 22.22 -4.61 -2.12
C ASP A 26 22.74 -4.77 -3.56
N PRO A 27 23.01 -6.00 -4.03
CA PRO A 27 23.47 -6.23 -5.40
C PRO A 27 22.55 -5.63 -6.47
N TYR A 28 21.29 -5.34 -6.11
CA TYR A 28 20.26 -4.78 -6.97
C TYR A 28 19.98 -3.30 -6.74
N ASP A 29 20.83 -2.57 -6.00
CA ASP A 29 20.61 -1.14 -5.71
C ASP A 29 20.41 -0.28 -6.97
N PHE A 30 21.07 -0.67 -8.07
CA PHE A 30 20.93 -0.03 -9.39
C PHE A 30 19.49 -0.02 -9.91
N VAL A 31 18.65 -0.98 -9.51
CA VAL A 31 17.24 -1.08 -9.92
C VAL A 31 16.41 0.07 -9.36
N TYR A 32 16.75 0.57 -8.17
CA TYR A 32 16.02 1.64 -7.47
C TYR A 32 16.44 3.06 -7.88
N SER A 33 17.53 3.18 -8.64
CA SER A 33 18.15 4.46 -9.03
C SER A 33 17.21 5.44 -9.73
N ASN A 34 16.21 4.93 -10.46
CA ASN A 34 15.27 5.73 -11.25
C ASN A 34 13.99 6.11 -10.49
N ILE A 35 13.82 5.69 -9.23
CA ILE A 35 12.62 5.99 -8.46
C ILE A 35 12.66 7.46 -8.03
N PRO A 36 11.64 8.26 -8.37
CA PRO A 36 11.59 9.64 -7.90
C PRO A 36 11.59 9.67 -6.36
N LYS A 37 12.56 10.37 -5.76
CA LYS A 37 12.64 10.51 -4.30
C LYS A 37 11.56 11.47 -3.77
N ASN A 38 11.27 12.50 -4.55
CA ASN A 38 10.28 13.52 -4.19
C ASN A 38 8.85 13.04 -4.51
N THR A 39 7.92 13.31 -3.61
CA THR A 39 6.48 13.15 -3.84
C THR A 39 5.80 14.49 -3.83
N HIS A 40 5.00 14.75 -4.86
CA HIS A 40 4.02 15.81 -4.80
C HIS A 40 2.92 15.38 -3.84
N VAL A 41 2.98 15.87 -2.62
CA VAL A 41 1.94 15.61 -1.61
C VAL A 41 0.78 16.56 -1.89
N PHE A 42 -0.42 16.01 -2.03
CA PHE A 42 -1.63 16.82 -2.15
C PHE A 42 -1.87 17.59 -0.85
N LYS A 43 -2.59 18.71 -0.95
CA LYS A 43 -3.06 19.42 0.24
C LYS A 43 -3.94 18.47 1.07
N THR A 44 -3.71 18.46 2.37
CA THR A 44 -4.49 17.66 3.31
C THR A 44 -5.93 18.18 3.37
N GLU A 45 -6.88 17.26 3.32
CA GLU A 45 -8.31 17.52 3.51
C GLU A 45 -8.84 16.66 4.66
N GLU A 46 -9.97 17.04 5.24
CA GLU A 46 -10.61 16.23 6.28
C GLU A 46 -11.00 14.85 5.77
N ASN A 47 -10.59 13.81 6.50
CA ASN A 47 -10.97 12.43 6.22
C ASN A 47 -12.51 12.27 6.17
N CYS A 48 -12.95 11.24 5.44
CA CYS A 48 -14.37 10.92 5.36
C CYS A 48 -14.93 10.54 6.74
N ARG A 49 -16.00 11.21 7.18
CA ARG A 49 -16.67 10.92 8.47
C ARG A 49 -17.31 9.53 8.52
N PHE A 50 -17.56 8.90 7.37
CA PHE A 50 -18.20 7.58 7.28
C PHE A 50 -17.19 6.43 7.19
N CYS A 51 -16.22 6.52 6.28
CA CYS A 51 -15.25 5.44 6.01
C CYS A 51 -13.81 5.76 6.41
N LYS A 52 -13.54 6.94 6.98
CA LYS A 52 -12.20 7.42 7.39
C LYS A 52 -11.17 7.55 6.26
N ALA A 53 -11.55 7.33 5.00
CA ALA A 53 -10.67 7.53 3.86
C ALA A 53 -10.15 8.98 3.78
N THR A 54 -8.85 9.12 3.51
CA THR A 54 -8.21 10.39 3.18
C THR A 54 -8.79 10.94 1.89
N LYS A 55 -9.11 12.23 1.88
CA LYS A 55 -9.72 12.87 0.72
C LYS A 55 -8.73 13.70 -0.07
N PHE A 56 -9.01 13.86 -1.35
CA PHE A 56 -8.32 14.83 -2.20
C PHE A 56 -9.06 16.16 -2.24
N LYS A 57 -8.30 17.24 -2.44
CA LYS A 57 -8.87 18.55 -2.70
C LYS A 57 -9.75 18.48 -3.95
N TYR A 58 -11.00 18.95 -3.82
CA TYR A 58 -12.04 18.88 -4.86
C TYR A 58 -12.62 17.49 -5.14
N GLU A 59 -12.31 16.49 -4.32
CA GLU A 59 -12.95 15.17 -4.43
C GLU A 59 -14.47 15.27 -4.21
N SER A 60 -15.24 14.57 -5.05
CA SER A 60 -16.69 14.52 -4.88
C SER A 60 -17.06 13.81 -3.56
N LYS A 61 -18.09 14.30 -2.87
CA LYS A 61 -18.56 13.73 -1.58
C LYS A 61 -18.97 12.25 -1.64
N ARG A 62 -19.11 11.67 -2.84
CA ARG A 62 -19.56 10.29 -3.07
C ARG A 62 -18.44 9.32 -3.45
N LEU A 63 -17.24 9.80 -3.77
CA LEU A 63 -16.21 8.95 -4.38
C LEU A 63 -15.73 7.82 -3.45
N CYS A 64 -15.41 8.11 -2.19
CA CYS A 64 -14.87 7.12 -1.25
C CYS A 64 -15.86 6.05 -0.74
N CYS A 65 -17.12 6.41 -0.47
CA CYS A 65 -18.09 5.49 0.16
C CYS A 65 -19.56 5.82 -0.17
N LYS A 66 -19.79 6.59 -1.24
CA LYS A 66 -21.12 7.05 -1.65
C LYS A 66 -21.90 7.72 -0.51
N LYS A 67 -21.23 8.58 0.28
CA LYS A 67 -21.77 9.23 1.48
C LYS A 67 -22.28 8.23 2.54
N GLY A 68 -21.51 7.17 2.81
CA GLY A 68 -21.84 6.17 3.82
C GLY A 68 -22.80 5.07 3.36
N GLN A 69 -23.24 5.07 2.10
CA GLN A 69 -24.07 3.99 1.55
C GLN A 69 -23.28 2.71 1.30
N ILE A 70 -21.97 2.82 1.03
CA ILE A 70 -21.09 1.68 0.80
C ILE A 70 -20.23 1.49 2.04
N ARG A 71 -20.30 0.30 2.64
CA ARG A 71 -19.36 -0.15 3.66
C ARG A 71 -18.21 -0.85 2.95
N LEU A 72 -17.03 -0.23 2.96
CA LEU A 72 -15.81 -0.84 2.43
C LEU A 72 -15.46 -2.07 3.29
N ALA A 73 -15.07 -3.16 2.64
CA ALA A 73 -14.51 -4.31 3.34
C ALA A 73 -13.11 -3.95 3.86
N ASN A 74 -12.81 -4.35 5.08
CA ASN A 74 -11.43 -4.36 5.59
C ASN A 74 -10.94 -5.81 5.45
N PRO A 75 -10.25 -6.16 4.35
CA PRO A 75 -9.68 -7.49 4.22
C PRO A 75 -8.60 -7.69 5.28
N ASP A 76 -8.49 -8.91 5.79
CA ASP A 76 -7.37 -9.29 6.63
C ASP A 76 -6.08 -9.15 5.83
N THR A 77 -5.06 -8.55 6.45
CA THR A 77 -3.76 -8.40 5.79
C THR A 77 -3.05 -9.75 5.78
N PRO A 78 -2.53 -10.23 4.63
CA PRO A 78 -1.80 -11.49 4.57
C PRO A 78 -0.63 -11.52 5.57
N PRO A 79 -0.42 -12.62 6.32
CA PRO A 79 0.65 -12.72 7.31
C PRO A 79 2.05 -12.41 6.77
N GLU A 80 2.30 -12.78 5.51
CA GLU A 80 3.57 -12.54 4.82
C GLU A 80 3.82 -11.03 4.64
N LEU A 81 2.77 -10.28 4.26
CA LEU A 81 2.87 -8.84 4.10
C LEU A 81 3.03 -8.14 5.46
N MET A 82 2.34 -8.64 6.49
CA MET A 82 2.52 -8.15 7.86
C MET A 82 3.94 -8.41 8.37
N ARG A 83 4.52 -9.59 8.09
CA ARG A 83 5.92 -9.89 8.41
C ARG A 83 6.86 -8.91 7.71
N LEU A 84 6.71 -8.69 6.40
CA LEU A 84 7.55 -7.74 5.65
C LEU A 84 7.46 -6.30 6.20
N TRP A 85 6.30 -5.92 6.71
CA TRP A 85 6.09 -4.58 7.27
C TRP A 85 6.65 -4.41 8.69
N THR A 86 6.57 -5.45 9.52
CA THR A 86 6.85 -5.34 10.97
C THR A 86 8.17 -5.97 11.41
N SER A 87 8.71 -6.91 10.63
CA SER A 87 9.97 -7.59 10.98
C SER A 87 11.18 -6.66 10.83
N ASN A 88 12.17 -6.91 11.68
CA ASN A 88 13.47 -6.27 11.63
C ASN A 88 14.53 -7.14 10.93
N ASP A 89 14.12 -8.19 10.23
CA ASP A 89 15.06 -8.98 9.42
C ASP A 89 15.50 -8.20 8.17
N SER A 90 16.52 -8.70 7.47
CA SER A 90 17.07 -8.04 6.28
C SER A 90 16.01 -7.85 5.19
N GLU A 91 15.08 -8.79 5.06
CA GLU A 91 13.98 -8.73 4.07
C GLU A 91 13.00 -7.60 4.40
N GLY A 92 12.56 -7.49 5.66
CA GLY A 92 11.64 -6.45 6.12
C GLY A 92 12.26 -5.05 6.04
N ARG A 93 13.55 -4.91 6.38
CA ARG A 93 14.27 -3.64 6.19
C ARG A 93 14.39 -3.28 4.71
N HIS A 94 14.81 -4.23 3.87
CA HIS A 94 14.91 -4.04 2.42
C HIS A 94 13.56 -3.65 1.79
N PHE A 95 12.48 -4.33 2.20
CA PHE A 95 11.12 -4.04 1.74
C PHE A 95 10.69 -2.62 2.12
N ARG A 96 10.86 -2.21 3.39
CA ARG A 96 10.49 -0.86 3.85
C ARG A 96 11.28 0.25 3.15
N ASN A 97 12.59 0.06 2.99
CA ASN A 97 13.45 1.04 2.30
C ASN A 97 13.09 1.20 0.83
N ASN A 98 12.61 0.13 0.19
CA ASN A 98 12.32 0.09 -1.24
C ASN A 98 10.80 0.00 -1.57
N ILE A 99 9.92 0.27 -0.61
CA ILE A 99 8.46 0.04 -0.78
C ILE A 99 7.86 0.77 -1.98
N ARG A 100 8.39 1.95 -2.33
CA ARG A 100 7.94 2.71 -3.50
C ARG A 100 8.17 1.95 -4.81
N PHE A 101 9.27 1.21 -4.90
CA PHE A 101 9.57 0.34 -6.03
C PHE A 101 8.51 -0.75 -6.16
N PHE A 102 8.33 -1.51 -5.07
CA PHE A 102 7.41 -2.65 -5.03
C PHE A 102 5.98 -2.18 -5.36
N ASN A 103 5.47 -1.17 -4.66
CA ASN A 103 4.11 -0.66 -4.91
C ASN A 103 3.95 -0.14 -6.34
N GLY A 104 4.94 0.56 -6.89
CA GLY A 104 4.91 1.05 -8.27
C GLY A 104 4.89 -0.09 -9.29
N HIS A 105 5.68 -1.14 -9.07
CA HIS A 105 5.73 -2.30 -9.95
C HIS A 105 4.46 -3.15 -9.87
N PHE A 106 3.88 -3.31 -8.67
CA PHE A 106 2.62 -4.01 -8.46
C PHE A 106 1.38 -3.21 -8.88
N SER A 107 1.48 -1.89 -9.11
CA SER A 107 0.35 -1.01 -9.46
C SER A 107 -0.43 -1.45 -10.72
N PHE A 108 0.15 -2.30 -11.57
CA PHE A 108 -0.52 -2.83 -12.78
C PHE A 108 -0.79 -4.34 -12.75
N THR A 109 -0.46 -5.03 -11.66
CA THR A 109 -0.54 -6.51 -11.61
C THR A 109 -1.96 -7.05 -11.40
N THR A 110 -2.95 -6.20 -11.14
CA THR A 110 -4.35 -6.63 -10.95
C THR A 110 -5.24 -6.49 -12.18
N LEU A 111 -4.69 -6.34 -13.39
CA LEU A 111 -5.48 -6.47 -14.62
C LEU A 111 -5.80 -7.95 -14.90
N TYR A 112 -6.56 -8.58 -14.01
CA TYR A 112 -7.26 -9.82 -14.37
C TYR A 112 -8.42 -9.44 -15.29
N CYS A 113 -8.15 -9.39 -16.60
CA CYS A 113 -9.17 -9.25 -17.62
C CYS A 113 -9.61 -10.65 -18.04
N HIS A 114 -10.86 -11.01 -17.71
CA HIS A 114 -11.50 -12.13 -18.39
C HIS A 114 -11.92 -11.62 -19.77
N VAL A 115 -11.10 -11.89 -20.78
CA VAL A 115 -11.36 -11.48 -22.16
C VAL A 115 -12.65 -12.14 -22.63
N ASP A 116 -13.70 -11.34 -22.78
CA ASP A 116 -14.94 -11.78 -23.40
C ASP A 116 -14.75 -11.78 -24.92
N ARG A 117 -14.83 -12.98 -25.51
CA ARG A 117 -14.50 -13.22 -26.92
C ARG A 117 -15.48 -12.51 -27.86
N ASP A 118 -16.72 -12.27 -27.41
CA ASP A 118 -17.75 -11.62 -28.23
C ASP A 118 -17.50 -10.12 -28.38
N THR A 119 -16.91 -9.49 -27.35
CA THR A 119 -16.62 -8.04 -27.32
C THR A 119 -15.18 -7.69 -27.72
N THR A 120 -14.31 -8.69 -27.89
CA THR A 120 -12.88 -8.48 -28.24
C THR A 120 -12.52 -8.85 -29.67
N ASP A 121 -13.41 -9.49 -30.43
CA ASP A 121 -13.23 -9.69 -31.86
C ASP A 121 -13.64 -8.43 -32.64
N ILE A 122 -12.66 -7.76 -33.25
CA ILE A 122 -12.85 -6.58 -34.09
C ILE A 122 -13.74 -6.86 -35.31
N ARG A 123 -13.96 -8.14 -35.65
CA ARG A 123 -14.83 -8.59 -36.74
C ARG A 123 -16.31 -8.60 -36.35
N THR A 124 -16.64 -8.70 -35.06
CA THR A 124 -18.01 -8.81 -34.56
C THR A 124 -18.52 -7.51 -33.94
N THR A 125 -17.66 -6.74 -33.27
CA THR A 125 -18.05 -5.46 -32.64
C THR A 125 -16.93 -4.44 -32.73
N GLY A 126 -17.26 -3.20 -33.11
CA GLY A 126 -16.31 -2.09 -33.13
C GLY A 126 -15.87 -1.70 -31.71
N ILE A 127 -14.65 -1.17 -31.59
CA ILE A 127 -14.14 -0.63 -30.32
C ILE A 127 -15.08 0.49 -29.87
N TYR A 128 -15.78 0.30 -28.75
CA TYR A 128 -16.57 1.37 -28.14
C TYR A 128 -15.62 2.36 -27.47
N THR A 129 -15.44 3.52 -28.10
CA THR A 129 -14.80 4.71 -27.51
C THR A 129 -15.81 5.57 -26.79
#